data_AF-A0A7V9TU28-F1
#
_entry.id   AF-A0A7V9TU28-F1
#
_cell.length_a   1.000
_cell.length_b   1.000
_cell.length_c   1.000
_cell.angle_alpha   90.00
_cell.angle_beta   90.00
_cell.angle_gamma   90.00
#
_symmetry.space_group_name_H-M   'P 1'
#
loop_
_entity.id
_entity.type
_entity.pdbx_description
1 polymer ?
#
loop_
_entity_poly.entity_id
_entity_poly.type
_entity_poly.pdbx_seq_one_letter_code
_entity_poly.pdbx_strand_id
1 'polypeptide(L)'
;MRGQSYLEAGVDLLLGGACVGCRRPGLALCTGCSAGLARAPFATRPSPPPPGLPTTYAVNDYDGVVRAAILAHKDDGRLALARPLGSALAWAVFGLLAAAPGPVAALAVVPAPSSRSAVRARGHDPLLRIARVAVR
;
A
#
# COMPACT_ATOMS: atom_id res chain seq x y z
N MET A 1 5.98 -13.12 -27.50
CA MET A 1 6.53 -12.56 -26.23
C MET A 1 7.71 -11.58 -26.39
N ARG A 2 8.25 -11.30 -27.60
CA ARG A 2 9.38 -10.35 -27.78
C ARG A 2 8.99 -8.86 -27.94
N GLY A 3 7.70 -8.56 -28.17
CA GLY A 3 7.22 -7.18 -28.37
C GLY A 3 6.98 -6.39 -27.08
N GLN A 4 6.70 -7.07 -25.95
CA GLN A 4 6.46 -6.42 -24.66
C GLN A 4 7.73 -5.79 -24.07
N SER A 5 8.91 -6.37 -24.30
CA SER A 5 10.17 -5.89 -23.74
C SER A 5 10.63 -4.54 -24.29
N TYR A 6 10.38 -4.26 -25.58
CA TYR A 6 10.81 -3.00 -26.20
C TYR A 6 9.88 -1.84 -25.82
N LEU A 7 8.59 -2.10 -25.65
CA LEU A 7 7.65 -1.11 -25.12
C LEU A 7 7.98 -0.75 -23.68
N GLU A 8 8.28 -1.74 -22.83
CA GLU A 8 8.70 -1.51 -21.44
C GLU A 8 10.01 -0.70 -21.36
N ALA A 9 11.01 -1.04 -22.19
CA ALA A 9 12.25 -0.28 -22.29
C ALA A 9 12.04 1.15 -22.83
N GLY A 10 11.16 1.33 -23.82
CA GLY A 10 10.81 2.64 -24.35
C GLY A 10 10.07 3.52 -23.34
N VAL A 11 9.18 2.94 -22.53
CA VAL A 11 8.48 3.63 -21.42
C VAL A 11 9.48 4.05 -20.34
N ASP A 12 10.45 3.21 -19.98
CA ASP A 12 11.51 3.62 -19.04
C ASP A 12 12.43 4.70 -19.63
N LEU A 13 12.79 4.62 -20.92
CA LEU A 13 13.58 5.68 -21.54
C LEU A 13 12.81 7.02 -21.63
N LEU A 14 11.51 6.98 -21.90
CA LEU A 14 10.66 8.17 -22.03
C LEU A 14 10.17 8.73 -20.68
N LEU A 15 9.97 7.87 -19.67
CA LEU A 15 9.36 8.25 -18.38
C LEU A 15 10.29 8.04 -17.16
N GLY A 16 11.45 7.41 -17.34
CA GLY A 16 12.41 7.09 -16.26
C GLY A 16 11.87 6.15 -15.19
N GLY A 17 10.82 5.39 -15.52
CA GLY A 17 10.04 4.61 -14.58
C GLY A 17 10.51 3.16 -14.48
N ALA A 18 10.71 2.67 -13.27
CA ALA A 18 10.94 1.25 -12.99
C ALA A 18 10.06 0.78 -11.83
N CYS A 19 9.63 -0.49 -11.89
CA CYS A 19 8.87 -1.13 -10.83
C CYS A 19 9.64 -1.08 -9.51
N VAL A 20 9.01 -0.60 -8.44
CA VAL A 20 9.65 -0.48 -7.11
C VAL A 20 9.97 -1.84 -6.48
N GLY A 21 9.28 -2.91 -6.89
CA GLY A 21 9.52 -4.27 -6.41
C GLY A 21 10.62 -5.00 -7.18
N CYS A 22 10.44 -5.20 -8.48
CA CYS A 22 11.33 -6.02 -9.31
C CYS A 22 12.27 -5.24 -10.23
N ARG A 23 12.25 -3.91 -10.20
CA ARG A 23 13.09 -3.01 -11.00
C ARG A 23 12.94 -3.11 -12.53
N ARG A 24 11.95 -3.86 -13.03
CA ARG A 24 11.65 -3.89 -14.46
C ARG A 24 11.25 -2.48 -14.96
N PRO A 25 11.76 -2.06 -16.12
CA PRO A 25 11.31 -0.87 -16.86
C PRO A 25 9.78 -0.77 -16.95
N GLY A 26 9.24 0.45 -16.82
CA GLY A 26 7.84 0.76 -17.03
C GLY A 26 7.10 1.33 -15.82
N LEU A 27 6.03 0.65 -15.40
CA LEU A 27 5.12 1.14 -14.34
C LEU A 27 5.80 1.21 -12.97
N ALA A 28 5.33 2.11 -12.11
CA ALA A 28 5.78 2.21 -10.72
C ALA A 28 5.61 0.89 -9.93
N LEU A 29 4.61 0.08 -10.29
CA LEU A 29 4.44 -1.28 -9.78
C LEU A 29 3.84 -2.16 -10.88
N CYS A 30 4.56 -3.21 -11.28
CA CYS A 30 4.06 -4.15 -12.28
C CYS A 30 2.98 -5.07 -11.71
N THR A 31 2.21 -5.73 -12.57
CA THR A 31 1.13 -6.65 -12.17
C THR A 31 1.60 -7.78 -11.25
N GLY A 32 2.76 -8.38 -11.52
CA GLY A 32 3.34 -9.43 -10.68
C GLY A 32 3.68 -8.95 -9.27
N CYS A 33 4.33 -7.79 -9.15
CA CYS A 33 4.62 -7.19 -7.86
C CYS A 33 3.35 -6.69 -7.14
N SER A 34 2.36 -6.21 -7.89
CA SER A 34 1.05 -5.81 -7.33
C SER A 34 0.28 -6.99 -6.75
N ALA A 35 0.33 -8.16 -7.39
CA ALA A 35 -0.27 -9.39 -6.86
C ALA A 35 0.38 -9.83 -5.53
N GLY A 36 1.66 -9.50 -5.34
CA GLY A 36 2.39 -9.77 -4.11
C GLY A 36 2.11 -8.81 -2.95
N LEU A 37 1.32 -7.74 -3.14
CA LEU A 37 1.06 -6.78 -2.07
C LEU A 37 0.04 -7.27 -1.04
N ALA A 38 -0.95 -8.05 -1.46
CA ALA A 38 -2.02 -8.51 -0.59
C ALA A 38 -2.14 -10.03 -0.64
N ARG A 39 -1.93 -10.68 0.51
CA ARG A 39 -2.27 -12.08 0.79
C ARG A 39 -3.63 -12.13 1.52
N ALA A 40 -4.04 -13.32 1.93
CA ALA A 40 -5.18 -13.46 2.82
C ALA A 40 -4.98 -12.62 4.09
N PRO A 41 -6.00 -11.88 4.58
CA PRO A 41 -5.86 -11.08 5.78
C PRO A 41 -5.61 -11.96 7.00
N PHE A 42 -4.74 -11.52 7.89
CA PHE A 42 -4.41 -12.24 9.13
C PHE A 42 -4.33 -11.29 10.31
N ALA A 43 -4.72 -11.81 11.48
CA ALA A 43 -4.52 -11.12 12.75
C ALA A 43 -3.04 -11.08 13.11
N THR A 44 -2.55 -9.92 13.52
CA THR A 44 -1.15 -9.72 13.92
C THR A 44 -1.07 -8.76 15.11
N ARG A 45 -0.05 -8.94 15.94
CA ARG A 45 0.31 -8.08 17.07
C ARG A 45 1.82 -8.13 17.31
N PRO A 46 2.46 -7.04 17.77
CA PRO A 46 3.82 -7.07 18.27
C PRO A 46 3.97 -8.06 19.44
N SER A 47 5.19 -8.58 19.62
CA SER A 47 5.56 -9.43 20.76
C SER A 47 6.71 -8.79 21.56
N PRO A 48 6.50 -8.45 22.86
CA PRO A 48 5.23 -8.50 23.58
C PRO A 48 4.26 -7.40 23.11
N PRO A 49 2.93 -7.60 23.24
CA PRO A 49 1.96 -6.57 22.90
C PRO A 49 1.95 -5.45 23.96
N PRO A 50 1.99 -4.17 23.56
CA PRO A 50 1.75 -3.06 24.48
C PRO A 50 0.38 -3.20 25.19
N PRO A 51 0.26 -2.78 26.46
CA PRO A 51 -1.01 -2.78 27.17
C PRO A 51 -2.10 -2.04 26.39
N GLY A 52 -3.28 -2.64 26.25
CA GLY A 52 -4.42 -2.05 25.57
C GLY A 52 -4.36 -2.07 24.03
N LEU A 53 -3.33 -2.67 23.41
CA LEU A 53 -3.28 -2.76 21.95
C LEU A 53 -4.37 -3.73 21.43
N PRO A 54 -5.30 -3.27 20.56
CA PRO A 54 -6.30 -4.15 19.95
C PRO A 54 -5.65 -5.15 18.98
N THR A 55 -6.41 -6.16 18.56
CA THR A 55 -5.97 -7.02 17.44
C THR A 55 -5.88 -6.18 16.19
N THR A 56 -4.72 -6.21 15.53
CA THR A 56 -4.54 -5.56 14.24
C THR A 56 -4.62 -6.60 13.13
N TYR A 57 -5.02 -6.17 11.93
CA TYR A 57 -5.08 -7.01 10.75
C TYR A 57 -4.12 -6.49 9.69
N ALA A 58 -3.44 -7.41 9.02
CA ALA A 58 -2.55 -7.14 7.91
C ALA A 58 -2.84 -8.10 6.76
N VAL A 59 -2.35 -7.75 5.57
CA VAL A 59 -2.40 -8.62 4.38
C VAL A 59 -1.01 -9.05 3.93
N ASN A 60 0.02 -8.65 4.65
CA ASN A 60 1.40 -9.03 4.37
C ASN A 60 2.33 -8.59 5.51
N ASP A 61 3.55 -9.11 5.47
CA ASP A 61 4.66 -8.61 6.28
C ASP A 61 5.24 -7.32 5.69
N TYR A 62 5.91 -6.53 6.54
CA TYR A 62 6.59 -5.31 6.11
C TYR A 62 7.97 -5.63 5.53
N ASP A 63 8.00 -6.33 4.40
CA ASP A 63 9.22 -6.75 3.72
C ASP A 63 9.12 -6.58 2.19
N GLY A 64 10.22 -6.91 1.49
CA GLY A 64 10.28 -7.02 0.04
C GLY A 64 9.52 -5.92 -0.73
N VAL A 65 8.57 -6.35 -1.56
CA VAL A 65 7.75 -5.46 -2.41
C VAL A 65 6.86 -4.52 -1.60
N VAL A 66 6.35 -4.97 -0.44
CA VAL A 66 5.45 -4.19 0.41
C VAL A 66 6.21 -3.02 1.03
N ARG A 67 7.36 -3.31 1.64
CA ARG A 67 8.27 -2.30 2.19
C ARG A 67 8.71 -1.32 1.09
N ALA A 68 9.14 -1.83 -0.07
CA ALA A 68 9.57 -0.98 -1.17
C ALA A 68 8.45 -0.05 -1.68
N ALA A 69 7.22 -0.56 -1.82
CA ALA A 69 6.09 0.23 -2.26
C ALA A 69 5.67 1.29 -1.23
N ILE A 70 5.68 0.96 0.06
CA ILE A 70 5.37 1.91 1.14
C ILE A 70 6.39 3.05 1.17
N LEU A 71 7.69 2.72 1.15
CA LEU A 71 8.76 3.73 1.15
C LEU A 71 8.71 4.60 -0.10
N ALA A 72 8.58 3.99 -1.29
CA ALA A 72 8.49 4.74 -2.52
C ALA A 72 7.25 5.65 -2.58
N HIS A 73 6.13 5.23 -1.99
CA HIS A 73 4.94 6.08 -1.90
C HIS A 73 5.12 7.22 -0.89
N LYS A 74 5.66 6.91 0.29
CA LYS A 74 5.75 7.81 1.44
C LYS A 74 6.86 8.85 1.30
N ASP A 75 8.03 8.40 0.85
CA ASP A 75 9.28 9.16 0.90
C ASP A 75 9.70 9.63 -0.51
N ASP A 76 9.50 8.81 -1.56
CA ASP A 76 9.89 9.16 -2.94
C ASP A 76 8.76 9.79 -3.77
N GLY A 77 7.59 10.04 -3.17
CA GLY A 77 6.46 10.67 -3.84
C GLY A 77 5.88 9.88 -5.02
N ARG A 78 6.01 8.54 -5.05
CA ARG A 78 5.40 7.69 -6.09
C ARG A 78 3.88 7.60 -5.89
N LEU A 79 3.18 8.64 -6.30
CA LEU A 79 1.75 8.86 -6.04
C LEU A 79 0.84 7.77 -6.62
N ALA A 80 1.25 7.11 -7.71
CA ALA A 80 0.50 6.03 -8.35
C ALA A 80 0.34 4.80 -7.44
N LEU A 81 1.23 4.60 -6.46
CA LEU A 81 1.19 3.49 -5.51
C LEU A 81 0.04 3.60 -4.50
N ALA A 82 -0.61 4.77 -4.38
CA ALA A 82 -1.77 4.92 -3.50
C ALA A 82 -2.91 3.95 -3.84
N ARG A 83 -3.11 3.64 -5.14
CA ARG A 83 -4.15 2.69 -5.57
C ARG A 83 -3.87 1.26 -5.09
N PRO A 84 -2.76 0.62 -5.47
CA PRO A 84 -2.49 -0.75 -5.05
C PRO A 84 -2.32 -0.90 -3.53
N LEU A 85 -1.71 0.08 -2.85
CA LEU A 85 -1.63 0.08 -1.37
C LEU A 85 -3.00 0.27 -0.71
N GLY A 86 -3.87 1.11 -1.27
CA GLY A 86 -5.23 1.30 -0.78
C GLY A 86 -6.10 0.07 -0.96
N SER A 87 -5.97 -0.64 -2.08
CA SER A 87 -6.64 -1.94 -2.28
C SER A 87 -6.16 -3.00 -1.28
N ALA A 88 -4.85 -3.04 -0.99
CA ALA A 88 -4.31 -3.92 0.05
C ALA A 88 -4.87 -3.57 1.45
N LEU A 89 -4.98 -2.28 1.77
CA LEU A 89 -5.60 -1.81 3.02
C LEU A 89 -7.09 -2.18 3.11
N ALA A 90 -7.86 -2.00 2.03
CA ALA A 90 -9.26 -2.42 1.98
C ALA A 90 -9.42 -3.91 2.29
N TRP A 91 -8.49 -4.74 1.81
CA TRP A 91 -8.48 -6.17 2.07
C TRP A 91 -8.16 -6.51 3.54
N ALA A 92 -7.26 -5.77 4.18
CA ALA A 92 -7.03 -5.89 5.62
C ALA A 92 -8.28 -5.51 6.44
N VAL A 93 -8.96 -4.43 6.03
CA VAL A 93 -10.23 -3.99 6.63
C VAL A 93 -11.31 -5.05 6.46
N PHE A 94 -11.41 -5.68 5.30
CA PHE A 94 -12.33 -6.80 5.08
C PHE A 94 -12.09 -7.95 6.06
N GLY A 95 -10.82 -8.34 6.26
CA GLY A 95 -10.45 -9.37 7.25
C GLY A 95 -10.84 -9.00 8.67
N LEU A 96 -10.64 -7.74 9.06
CA LEU A 96 -11.05 -7.21 10.36
C LEU A 96 -12.58 -7.29 10.55
N LEU A 97 -13.35 -6.87 9.54
CA LEU A 97 -14.82 -6.89 9.59
C LEU A 97 -15.37 -8.33 9.62
N ALA A 98 -14.76 -9.24 8.86
CA ALA A 98 -15.14 -10.65 8.84
C ALA A 98 -14.93 -11.34 10.19
N ALA A 99 -13.98 -10.85 10.99
CA ALA A 99 -13.71 -11.36 12.33
C ALA A 99 -14.50 -10.63 13.45
N ALA A 100 -15.33 -9.64 13.10
CA ALA A 100 -16.14 -8.94 14.07
C ALA A 100 -17.19 -9.88 14.69
N PRO A 101 -17.48 -9.78 16.00
CA PRO A 101 -18.43 -10.65 16.69
C PRO A 101 -19.90 -10.42 16.29
N GLY A 102 -20.17 -9.41 15.46
CA GLY A 102 -21.52 -9.06 15.02
C GLY A 102 -21.49 -8.08 13.84
N PRO A 103 -22.68 -7.73 13.30
CA PRO A 103 -22.80 -6.85 12.15
C PRO A 103 -22.26 -5.45 12.48
N VAL A 104 -21.48 -4.89 11.54
CA VAL A 104 -20.93 -3.53 11.63
C VAL A 104 -21.82 -2.60 10.81
N ALA A 105 -22.59 -1.75 11.50
CA ALA A 105 -23.54 -0.83 10.85
C ALA A 105 -22.86 0.34 10.13
N ALA A 106 -21.68 0.76 10.58
CA ALA A 106 -20.90 1.84 9.97
C ALA A 106 -19.40 1.64 10.24
N LEU A 107 -18.57 2.05 9.28
CA LEU A 107 -17.12 2.03 9.37
C LEU A 107 -16.57 3.43 9.12
N ALA A 108 -15.74 3.92 10.05
CA ALA A 108 -14.94 5.13 9.86
C ALA A 108 -13.46 4.75 9.78
N VAL A 109 -12.76 5.19 8.72
CA VAL A 109 -11.31 5.01 8.58
C VAL A 109 -10.62 6.33 8.88
N VAL A 110 -9.83 6.34 9.96
CA VAL A 110 -9.08 7.52 10.42
C VAL A 110 -7.58 7.26 10.21
N PRO A 111 -6.94 7.87 9.20
CA PRO A 111 -5.50 7.74 9.02
C PRO A 111 -4.76 8.46 10.15
N ALA A 112 -3.64 7.89 10.60
CA ALA A 112 -2.75 8.56 11.54
C ALA A 112 -2.32 9.93 10.98
N PRO A 113 -2.44 11.01 11.76
CA PRO A 113 -2.21 12.36 11.26
C PRO A 113 -0.73 12.60 10.94
N SER A 114 -0.48 13.29 9.83
CA SER A 114 0.83 13.88 9.52
C SER A 114 0.85 15.36 9.91
N SER A 115 2.01 15.88 10.34
CA SER A 115 2.14 17.32 10.61
C SER A 115 1.96 18.13 9.32
N ARG A 116 1.37 19.33 9.44
CA ARG A 116 1.14 20.21 8.29
C ARG A 116 2.44 20.56 7.56
N SER A 117 3.54 20.78 8.29
CA SER A 117 4.86 21.04 7.71
C SER A 117 5.37 19.87 6.88
N ALA A 118 5.20 18.63 7.37
CA ALA A 118 5.65 17.45 6.66
C ALA A 118 4.81 17.14 5.41
N VAL A 119 3.50 17.39 5.46
CA VAL A 119 2.64 17.31 4.27
C VAL A 119 3.03 18.35 3.23
N ARG A 120 3.30 19.59 3.64
CA ARG A 120 3.76 20.65 2.73
C ARG A 120 5.12 20.35 2.11
N ALA A 121 6.08 19.89 2.91
CA ALA A 121 7.41 19.53 2.43
C ALA A 121 7.39 18.40 1.40
N ARG A 122 6.50 17.41 1.58
CA ARG A 122 6.31 16.29 0.63
C ARG A 122 5.36 16.61 -0.53
N GLY A 123 4.55 17.66 -0.42
CA GLY A 123 3.47 17.96 -1.37
C GLY A 123 2.27 17.01 -1.30
N HIS A 124 2.23 16.06 -0.37
CA HIS A 124 1.09 15.16 -0.16
C HIS A 124 1.06 14.53 1.24
N ASP A 125 -0.11 14.00 1.60
CA ASP A 125 -0.30 13.11 2.75
C ASP A 125 -0.36 11.65 2.25
N PRO A 126 0.68 10.82 2.48
CA PRO A 126 0.74 9.45 1.98
C PRO A 126 -0.39 8.57 2.54
N LEU A 127 -0.63 8.62 3.85
CA LEU A 127 -1.56 7.71 4.51
C LEU A 127 -3.01 8.10 4.20
N LEU A 128 -3.32 9.40 4.13
CA LEU A 128 -4.64 9.87 3.72
C LEU A 128 -4.98 9.45 2.27
N ARG A 129 -3.99 9.43 1.37
CA ARG A 129 -4.20 8.96 -0.01
C ARG A 129 -4.53 7.47 -0.08
N ILE A 130 -3.83 6.64 0.69
CA ILE A 130 -4.10 5.20 0.81
C ILE A 130 -5.48 4.97 1.42
N ALA A 131 -5.80 5.66 2.53
CA ALA A 131 -7.08 5.53 3.22
C ALA A 131 -8.26 5.90 2.33
N ARG A 132 -8.16 6.99 1.56
CA ARG A 132 -9.21 7.40 0.60
C ARG A 132 -9.46 6.39 -0.49
N VAL A 133 -8.45 5.62 -0.90
CA VAL A 133 -8.65 4.53 -1.86
C VAL A 133 -9.31 3.34 -1.17
N ALA A 134 -8.91 3.03 0.06
CA ALA A 134 -9.41 1.86 0.80
C ALA A 134 -10.91 1.91 1.13
N VAL A 135 -11.50 3.12 1.17
CA VAL A 135 -12.91 3.35 1.50
C VAL A 135 -13.79 3.67 0.28
N ARG A 136 -13.29 3.43 -0.94
CA ARG A 136 -14.09 3.52 -2.17
C ARG A 136 -14.73 2.18 -2.47
#